data_AF-A0A9D1Z5B0-F1
#
_entry.id   AF-A0A9D1Z5B0-F1
#
_cell.length_a   1.000
_cell.length_b   1.000
_cell.length_c   1.000
_cell.angle_alpha   90.00
_cell.angle_beta   90.00
_cell.angle_gamma   90.00
#
_symmetry.space_group_name_H-M   'P 1'
#
loop_
_entity.id
_entity.type
_entity.pdbx_description
1 polymer ?
#
loop_
_entity_poly.entity_id
_entity_poly.type
_entity_poly.pdbx_seq_one_letter_code
_entity_poly.pdbx_strand_id
1 'polypeptide(L)' 'MKRLRLKLAQYLDEHQISRYALAKMTGIQYQIVDGYYKNKPLRYDVDNLSKIITALDCGVEDLFEIVEEEQP' A
#
# COMPACT_ATOMS: atom_id res chain seq x y z
N MET A 1 -17.71 8.13 9.80
CA MET A 1 -16.49 8.98 9.86
C MET A 1 -15.66 8.70 8.62
N LYS A 2 -14.97 9.69 8.03
CA LYS A 2 -14.07 9.44 6.90
C LYS A 2 -12.74 8.86 7.40
N ARG A 3 -12.26 7.79 6.77
CA ARG A 3 -10.99 7.13 7.11
C ARG A 3 -10.12 6.95 5.87
N LEU A 4 -8.83 7.24 6.00
CA LEU A 4 -7.84 6.93 4.98
C LEU A 4 -7.53 5.43 4.99
N ARG A 5 -7.66 4.77 3.84
CA ARG A 5 -7.34 3.35 3.62
C ARG A 5 -6.29 3.22 2.53
N LEU A 6 -5.32 2.33 2.72
CA LEU A 6 -4.38 1.93 1.69
C LEU A 6 -5.02 0.86 0.81
N LYS A 7 -4.98 1.01 -0.51
CA LYS A 7 -5.50 0.05 -1.51
C LYS A 7 -4.39 -0.65 -2.30
N LEU A 8 -3.24 -0.87 -1.66
CA LEU A 8 -2.07 -1.50 -2.28
C LEU A 8 -2.40 -2.88 -2.87
N ALA A 9 -3.25 -3.68 -2.23
CA ALA A 9 -3.64 -4.97 -2.79
C ALA A 9 -4.31 -4.85 -4.15
N GLN A 10 -5.30 -3.97 -4.26
CA GLN A 10 -6.01 -3.70 -5.50
C GLN A 10 -5.05 -3.20 -6.59
N TYR A 11 -4.20 -2.23 -6.26
CA TYR A 11 -3.22 -1.70 -7.21
C TYR A 11 -2.29 -2.80 -7.75
N LEU A 12 -1.74 -3.63 -6.86
CA LEU A 12 -0.84 -4.71 -7.27
C LEU A 12 -1.54 -5.76 -8.13
N ASP A 13 -2.77 -6.11 -7.80
CA ASP A 13 -3.55 -7.10 -8.55
C ASP A 13 -3.92 -6.56 -9.96
N GLU A 14 -4.34 -5.29 -10.07
CA GLU A 14 -4.67 -4.63 -11.35
C GLU A 14 -3.45 -4.51 -12.28
N HIS A 15 -2.27 -4.25 -11.71
CA HIS A 15 -1.02 -4.12 -12.46
C HIS A 15 -0.22 -5.42 -12.59
N GLN A 16 -0.76 -6.55 -12.10
CA GLN A 16 -0.11 -7.88 -12.11
C GLN A 16 1.28 -7.91 -11.44
N ILE A 17 1.45 -7.10 -10.38
CA ILE A 17 2.71 -7.00 -9.63
C ILE A 17 2.61 -7.88 -8.38
N SER A 18 3.48 -8.88 -8.26
CA SER A 18 3.53 -9.68 -7.02
C SER A 18 4.11 -8.88 -5.84
N ARG A 19 3.67 -9.19 -4.62
CA ARG A 19 4.30 -8.68 -3.37
C ARG A 19 5.82 -8.90 -3.34
N TYR A 20 6.29 -10.02 -3.89
CA TYR A 20 7.72 -10.33 -3.98
C TYR A 20 8.45 -9.37 -4.93
N ALA A 21 7.85 -9.09 -6.10
CA ALA A 21 8.40 -8.13 -7.05
C ALA A 21 8.48 -6.73 -6.40
N LEU A 22 7.42 -6.28 -5.72
CA LEU A 22 7.43 -5.00 -5.02
C LEU A 22 8.52 -4.93 -3.94
N ALA A 23 8.69 -5.99 -3.13
CA ALA A 23 9.76 -6.05 -2.14
C ALA A 23 11.15 -5.93 -2.77
N LYS A 24 11.38 -6.58 -3.92
CA LYS A 24 12.62 -6.45 -4.70
C LYS A 24 12.83 -5.04 -5.24
N MET A 25 11.79 -4.44 -5.83
CA MET A 25 11.87 -3.10 -6.44
C MET A 25 12.13 -2.01 -5.41
N THR A 26 11.54 -2.14 -4.22
CA THR A 26 11.62 -1.13 -3.15
C THR A 26 12.78 -1.35 -2.18
N GLY A 27 13.37 -2.55 -2.16
CA GLY A 27 14.31 -2.99 -1.13
C GLY A 27 13.67 -3.17 0.26
N ILE A 28 12.35 -3.12 0.37
CA ILE A 28 11.61 -3.31 1.61
C ILE A 28 11.52 -4.82 1.91
N GLN A 29 11.61 -5.18 3.20
CA GLN A 29 11.43 -6.58 3.60
C GLN A 29 10.03 -7.09 3.22
N TYR A 30 9.97 -8.31 2.69
CA TYR A 30 8.71 -8.91 2.24
C TYR A 30 7.60 -8.89 3.30
N GLN A 31 7.94 -9.12 4.58
CA GLN A 31 6.97 -9.09 5.69
C GLN A 31 6.28 -7.72 5.84
N ILE A 32 7.02 -6.64 5.59
CA ILE A 32 6.50 -5.28 5.64
C ILE A 32 5.57 -5.05 4.44
N VAL A 33 5.99 -5.45 3.23
CA VAL A 33 5.16 -5.38 2.02
C VAL A 33 3.86 -6.20 2.17
N ASP A 34 3.95 -7.41 2.71
CA ASP A 34 2.80 -8.26 3.00
C ASP A 34 1.86 -7.63 4.04
N GLY A 35 2.41 -6.92 5.03
CA GLY A 35 1.65 -6.11 5.97
C GLY A 35 0.83 -5.03 5.29
N TYR A 36 1.46 -4.21 4.43
CA TYR A 36 0.77 -3.18 3.64
C TYR A 36 -0.29 -3.77 2.72
N TYR A 37 0.02 -4.86 2.02
CA TYR A 37 -0.92 -5.57 1.15
C TYR A 37 -2.18 -6.00 1.91
N LYS A 38 -2.02 -6.54 3.12
CA LYS A 38 -3.15 -7.03 3.94
C LYS A 38 -3.89 -5.93 4.72
N ASN A 39 -3.52 -4.65 4.55
CA ASN A 39 -4.06 -3.55 5.36
C ASN A 39 -3.94 -3.76 6.88
N LYS A 40 -2.89 -4.45 7.32
CA LYS A 40 -2.61 -4.72 8.74
C LYS A 40 -1.78 -3.66 9.49
N PRO A 41 -1.09 -2.67 8.88
CA PRO A 41 -0.26 -1.79 9.68
C PRO A 41 -1.13 -0.85 10.52
N LEU A 42 -0.86 -0.80 11.83
CA LEU A 42 -1.46 0.19 12.75
C LEU A 42 -1.01 1.63 12.42
N ARG A 43 0.12 1.79 11.73
CA ARG A 43 0.74 3.06 11.36
C ARG A 43 1.44 2.93 10.02
N TYR A 44 1.27 3.93 9.16
CA TYR A 44 2.02 4.02 7.92
C TYR A 44 3.40 4.63 8.16
N ASP A 45 4.42 4.02 7.56
CA ASP A 45 5.79 4.52 7.57
C ASP A 45 5.98 5.31 6.26
N VAL A 46 6.29 6.60 6.39
CA VAL A 46 6.35 7.53 5.27
C VAL A 46 7.49 7.18 4.32
N ASP A 47 8.61 6.66 4.83
CA ASP A 47 9.76 6.29 4.00
C ASP A 47 9.45 5.04 3.16
N ASN A 48 8.79 4.05 3.76
CA ASN A 48 8.33 2.88 3.01
C ASN A 48 7.28 3.25 1.96
N LEU A 49 6.32 4.10 2.30
CA LEU A 49 5.34 4.58 1.32
C LEU A 49 5.99 5.35 0.18
N SER A 50 6.95 6.23 0.47
CA SER A 50 7.67 7.00 -0.55
C SER A 50 8.45 6.08 -1.49
N LYS A 51 9.08 5.02 -0.97
CA LYS A 51 9.74 4.00 -1.78
C LYS A 51 8.75 3.24 -2.66
N ILE A 52 7.59 2.87 -2.12
CA ILE A 52 6.55 2.15 -2.87
C ILE A 52 6.03 3.02 -4.01
N ILE A 53 5.67 4.27 -3.72
CA ILE A 53 5.20 5.27 -4.69
C ILE A 53 6.24 5.45 -5.81
N THR A 54 7.51 5.63 -5.44
CA THR A 54 8.60 5.81 -6.41
C THR A 54 8.83 4.56 -7.25
N ALA A 55 8.81 3.37 -6.63
CA ALA A 55 9.06 2.11 -7.32
C ALA A 55 7.93 1.73 -8.29
N LEU A 56 6.69 2.11 -7.97
CA LEU A 56 5.51 1.85 -8.78
C LEU A 56 5.22 2.96 -9.79
N ASP A 57 5.97 4.06 -9.75
CA ASP A 57 5.79 5.26 -10.56
C ASP A 57 4.32 5.74 -10.58
N CYS A 58 3.72 5.83 -9.39
CA CYS A 58 2.31 6.15 -9.22
C CYS A 58 2.05 7.36 -8.32
N GLY A 59 0.81 7.85 -8.31
CA GLY A 59 0.35 8.91 -7.42
C GLY A 59 -0.09 8.38 -6.05
N VAL A 60 -0.21 9.29 -5.08
CA VAL A 60 -0.74 8.96 -3.74
C VAL A 60 -2.18 8.44 -3.82
N GLU A 61 -3.02 9.06 -4.66
CA GLU A 61 -4.42 8.68 -4.86
C GLU A 61 -4.59 7.30 -5.54
N ASP A 62 -3.53 6.76 -6.16
CA ASP A 62 -3.54 5.41 -6.72
C ASP A 62 -3.35 4.35 -5.62
N LEU A 63 -2.75 4.72 -4.50
CA LEU A 63 -2.50 3.83 -3.37
C LEU A 63 -3.42 4.09 -2.18
N PHE A 64 -4.06 5.25 -2.10
CA PHE A 64 -4.94 5.60 -1.00
C PHE A 64 -6.36 5.91 -1.47
N GLU A 65 -7.29 5.76 -0.55
CA GLU A 65 -8.68 6.16 -0.72
C GLU A 65 -9.27 6.62 0.61
N ILE A 66 -10.33 7.41 0.53
CA ILE A 66 -11.12 7.80 1.70
C ILE A 66 -12.38 6.94 1.73
N VAL A 67 -12.52 6.10 2.75
CA VAL A 67 -13.71 5.28 2.97
C VAL A 67 -14.60 5.90 4.04
N GLU A 68 -15.91 5.67 3.93
CA GLU A 68 -16.85 5.97 5.00
C GLU A 68 -16.95 4.76 5.94
N GLU A 69 -16.56 4.95 7.20
CA GLU A 69 -16.90 4.00 8.25
C GLU A 69 -18.27 4.39 8.81
N GLU A 70 -19.28 3.56 8.54
CA GLU A 70 -20.47 3.47 9.38
C GLU A 70 -20.02 2.95 10.75
N GLN A 71 -20.35 3.69 11.80
CA GLN A 71 -20.07 3.26 13.17
C GLN A 71 -20.79 1.94 13.43
N PRO A 72 -20.15 0.95 14.07
CA PRO A 72 -20.86 -0.21 14.60
C PRO A 72 -21.83 0.18 15.72
#